data_AF-A0AB34Z388-F1
#
_entry.id   AF-A0AB34Z388-F1
#
_cell.length_a   1.000
_cell.length_b   1.000
_cell.length_c   1.000
_cell.angle_alpha   90.00
_cell.angle_beta   90.00
_cell.angle_gamma   90.00
#
_symmetry.space_group_name_H-M   'P 1'
#
loop_
_entity.id
_entity.type
_entity.pdbx_description
1 polymer ?
#
loop_
_entity_poly.entity_id
_entity_poly.type
_entity_poly.pdbx_seq_one_letter_code
_entity_poly.pdbx_strand_id
1 'polypeptide(L)'
;MSISNNKKRTNCYNKHQHKLIVLISTLKYINTKYKKYTQKIILYYFNENLKLNGQATTTLRTMQKYLYKLQKEIKVTINYYKHLGVNCGTEIYYHLNCEKNECHFKINQYFQEKNNFDLHLELTTTLKINLLKRVV
;
A
#
# COMPACT_ATOMS: atom_id res chain seq x y z
N MET A 1 2.63 -22.15 39.01
CA MET A 1 1.72 -21.72 37.93
C MET A 1 2.32 -20.51 37.23
N SER A 2 2.96 -20.71 36.09
CA SER A 2 3.52 -19.63 35.26
C SER A 2 2.40 -19.03 34.41
N ILE A 3 2.08 -17.75 34.65
CA ILE A 3 1.09 -17.00 33.87
C ILE A 3 1.75 -16.68 32.53
N SER A 4 1.43 -17.45 31.48
CA SER A 4 1.84 -17.11 30.12
C SER A 4 1.04 -15.89 29.66
N ASN A 5 1.67 -14.73 29.60
CA ASN A 5 1.12 -13.54 28.95
C ASN A 5 1.09 -13.73 27.42
N ASN A 6 0.19 -14.59 26.94
CA ASN A 6 -0.16 -14.65 25.53
C ASN A 6 -1.04 -13.43 25.21
N LYS A 7 -0.39 -12.28 25.01
CA LYS A 7 -1.02 -11.13 24.34
C LYS A 7 -1.48 -11.65 22.97
N LYS A 8 -2.77 -11.95 22.82
CA LYS A 8 -3.42 -12.17 21.52
C LYS A 8 -2.95 -11.01 20.64
N ARG A 9 -2.10 -11.29 19.64
CA ARG A 9 -1.77 -10.31 18.59
C ARG A 9 -3.10 -9.98 17.94
N THR A 10 -3.72 -8.88 18.34
CA THR A 10 -4.82 -8.31 17.57
C THR A 10 -4.27 -8.14 16.17
N ASN A 11 -4.89 -8.80 15.21
CA ASN A 11 -4.51 -8.72 13.81
C ASN A 11 -4.85 -7.30 13.36
N CYS A 12 -4.01 -6.34 13.74
CA CYS A 12 -4.11 -4.95 13.35
C CYS A 12 -3.69 -4.93 11.89
N TYR A 13 -4.63 -5.28 11.01
CA TYR A 13 -4.43 -5.16 9.59
C TYR A 13 -4.13 -3.69 9.31
N ASN A 14 -2.93 -3.42 8.82
CA ASN A 14 -2.52 -2.07 8.51
C ASN A 14 -3.50 -1.52 7.45
N LYS A 15 -4.30 -0.51 7.82
CA LYS A 15 -5.35 0.06 6.95
C LYS A 15 -4.79 0.49 5.59
N HIS A 16 -3.55 0.96 5.56
CA HIS A 16 -2.87 1.33 4.32
C HIS A 16 -2.48 0.11 3.48
N GLN A 17 -1.95 -0.95 4.10
CA GLN A 17 -1.63 -2.21 3.41
C GLN A 17 -2.85 -2.78 2.69
N HIS A 18 -3.99 -2.89 3.39
CA HIS A 18 -5.20 -3.43 2.80
C HIS A 18 -5.69 -2.57 1.62
N LYS A 19 -5.65 -1.23 1.75
CA LYS A 19 -5.99 -0.33 0.64
C LYS A 19 -5.09 -0.52 -0.59
N LEU A 20 -3.80 -0.83 -0.40
CA LEU A 20 -2.90 -1.13 -1.51
C LEU A 20 -3.23 -2.47 -2.19
N ILE A 21 -3.60 -3.49 -1.42
CA ILE A 21 -4.04 -4.80 -1.94
C ILE A 21 -5.31 -4.66 -2.79
N VAL A 22 -6.29 -3.89 -2.29
CA VAL A 22 -7.52 -3.59 -3.02
C VAL A 22 -7.20 -2.81 -4.30
N LEU A 23 -6.30 -1.82 -4.23
CA LEU A 23 -5.89 -1.04 -5.40
C LEU A 23 -5.24 -1.92 -6.48
N ILE A 24 -4.35 -2.85 -6.12
CA ILE A 24 -3.76 -3.81 -7.08
C ILE A 24 -4.85 -4.62 -7.79
N SER A 25 -5.84 -5.11 -7.03
CA SER A 25 -6.94 -5.89 -7.59
C SER A 25 -7.80 -5.04 -8.53
N THR A 26 -8.07 -3.78 -8.17
CA THR A 26 -8.75 -2.81 -9.03
C THR A 26 -7.97 -2.55 -10.32
N LEU A 27 -6.66 -2.34 -10.25
CA LEU A 27 -5.82 -2.10 -11.43
C LEU A 27 -5.83 -3.31 -12.37
N LYS A 28 -5.71 -4.53 -11.84
CA LYS A 28 -5.80 -5.76 -12.64
C LYS A 28 -7.12 -5.84 -13.41
N TYR A 29 -8.24 -5.59 -12.72
CA TYR A 29 -9.57 -5.60 -13.34
C TYR A 29 -9.71 -4.55 -14.44
N ILE A 30 -9.30 -3.31 -14.16
CA ILE A 30 -9.39 -2.21 -15.12
C ILE A 30 -8.54 -2.50 -16.36
N ASN A 31 -7.32 -3.01 -16.17
CA ASN A 31 -6.42 -3.39 -17.27
C ASN A 31 -7.01 -4.48 -18.18
N THR A 32 -7.84 -5.38 -17.64
CA THR A 32 -8.52 -6.39 -18.45
C THR A 32 -9.79 -5.88 -19.12
N LYS A 33 -10.45 -4.88 -18.53
CA LYS A 33 -11.76 -4.40 -18.98
C LYS A 33 -11.67 -3.27 -20.01
N TYR A 34 -10.65 -2.42 -19.90
CA TYR A 34 -10.57 -1.18 -20.67
C TYR A 34 -9.25 -1.10 -21.43
N LYS A 35 -9.34 -0.82 -22.74
CA LYS A 35 -8.15 -0.51 -23.57
C LYS A 35 -7.51 0.83 -23.20
N LYS A 36 -8.33 1.80 -22.77
CA LYS A 36 -7.91 3.13 -22.29
C LYS A 36 -8.81 3.55 -21.13
N TYR A 37 -8.24 4.19 -20.11
CA TYR A 37 -8.97 4.66 -18.93
C TYR A 37 -8.29 5.87 -18.28
N THR A 38 -9.02 6.57 -17.42
CA THR A 38 -8.50 7.72 -16.68
C THR A 38 -8.35 7.41 -15.19
N GLN A 39 -7.62 8.24 -14.44
CA GLN A 39 -7.55 8.10 -12.98
C GLN A 39 -8.93 8.22 -12.30
N LYS A 40 -9.89 8.95 -12.89
CA LYS A 40 -11.27 9.03 -12.36
C LYS A 40 -11.96 7.67 -12.42
N ILE A 41 -11.76 6.90 -13.50
CA ILE A 41 -12.29 5.53 -13.63
C ILE A 41 -11.67 4.62 -12.57
N ILE A 42 -10.35 4.71 -12.36
CA ILE A 42 -9.68 3.93 -11.30
C ILE A 42 -10.25 4.28 -9.93
N LEU A 43 -10.40 5.57 -9.64
CA LEU A 43 -10.93 6.04 -8.36
C LEU A 43 -12.35 5.53 -8.11
N TYR A 44 -13.21 5.54 -9.14
CA TYR A 44 -14.56 5.00 -9.06
C TYR A 44 -14.55 3.53 -8.61
N TYR A 45 -13.90 2.65 -9.38
CA TYR A 45 -13.86 1.22 -9.04
C TYR A 45 -13.11 0.94 -7.74
N PHE A 46 -12.07 1.71 -7.44
CA PHE A 46 -11.35 1.57 -6.19
C PHE A 46 -12.27 1.87 -5.00
N ASN A 47 -13.03 2.97 -5.06
CA ASN A 47 -13.96 3.34 -3.99
C ASN A 47 -15.13 2.36 -3.87
N GLU A 48 -15.65 1.83 -4.97
CA GLU A 48 -16.68 0.77 -4.91
C GLU A 48 -16.13 -0.50 -4.22
N ASN A 49 -14.92 -0.94 -4.59
CA ASN A 49 -14.29 -2.08 -3.93
C ASN A 49 -14.00 -1.80 -2.44
N LEU A 50 -13.61 -0.58 -2.07
CA LEU A 50 -13.42 -0.20 -0.67
C LEU A 50 -14.73 -0.30 0.12
N LYS A 51 -15.84 0.21 -0.41
CA LYS A 51 -17.17 0.10 0.23
C LYS A 51 -17.57 -1.36 0.44
N LEU A 52 -17.40 -2.20 -0.57
CA LEU A 52 -17.70 -3.64 -0.49
C LEU A 52 -16.87 -4.35 0.59
N ASN A 53 -15.66 -3.86 0.88
CA ASN A 53 -14.80 -4.38 1.95
C ASN A 53 -14.99 -3.65 3.30
N GLY A 54 -16.05 -2.84 3.46
CA GLY A 54 -16.32 -2.11 4.70
C GLY A 54 -15.31 -1.01 5.01
N GLN A 55 -14.54 -0.55 4.01
CA GLN A 55 -13.53 0.49 4.17
C GLN A 55 -14.05 1.85 3.70
N ALA A 56 -13.64 2.91 4.41
CA ALA A 56 -13.88 4.27 3.97
C ALA A 56 -13.29 4.51 2.57
N THR A 57 -14.02 5.23 1.73
CA THR A 57 -13.57 5.66 0.40
C THR A 57 -12.35 6.59 0.50
N THR A 58 -11.74 6.88 -0.64
CA THR A 58 -10.58 7.75 -0.75
C THR A 58 -10.81 8.87 -1.77
N THR A 59 -9.98 9.90 -1.68
CA THR A 59 -9.90 10.96 -2.69
C THR A 59 -8.91 10.61 -3.79
N LEU A 60 -8.98 11.31 -4.92
CA LEU A 60 -8.04 11.20 -6.05
C LEU A 60 -6.59 11.39 -5.59
N ARG A 61 -6.32 12.45 -4.81
CA ARG A 61 -4.97 12.77 -4.31
C ARG A 61 -4.39 11.65 -3.46
N THR A 62 -5.21 11.05 -2.60
CA THR A 62 -4.77 9.93 -1.76
C THR A 62 -4.53 8.66 -2.59
N MET A 63 -5.38 8.39 -3.58
CA MET A 63 -5.15 7.28 -4.53
C MET A 63 -3.85 7.48 -5.32
N GLN A 64 -3.53 8.69 -5.76
CA GLN A 64 -2.26 9.00 -6.43
C GLN A 64 -1.05 8.73 -5.53
N LYS A 65 -1.12 9.05 -4.23
CA LYS A 65 -0.06 8.68 -3.27
C LYS A 65 0.13 7.16 -3.16
N TYR A 66 -0.97 6.39 -3.21
CA TYR A 66 -0.90 4.94 -3.25
C TYR A 66 -0.24 4.42 -4.53
N LEU A 67 -0.60 4.97 -5.69
CA LEU A 67 0.02 4.62 -6.98
C LEU A 67 1.53 4.95 -7.01
N TYR A 68 1.93 6.07 -6.41
CA TYR A 68 3.33 6.41 -6.23
C TYR A 68 4.06 5.37 -5.36
N LYS A 69 3.49 5.00 -4.21
CA LYS A 69 4.06 4.01 -3.30
C LYS A 69 4.21 2.64 -3.95
N LEU A 70 3.20 2.18 -4.70
CA LEU A 70 3.25 0.93 -5.46
C LEU A 70 4.39 0.92 -6.50
N GLN A 71 4.64 2.05 -7.16
CA GLN A 71 5.67 2.16 -8.18
C GLN A 71 7.07 2.36 -7.60
N LYS A 72 7.24 3.30 -6.67
CA LYS A 72 8.56 3.79 -6.23
C LYS A 72 9.11 3.04 -5.03
N GLU A 73 8.25 2.71 -4.08
CA GLU A 73 8.67 2.04 -2.85
C GLU A 73 8.58 0.52 -3.00
N ILE A 74 7.41 0.01 -3.40
CA ILE A 74 7.13 -1.44 -3.47
C ILE A 74 7.54 -2.04 -4.82
N LYS A 75 7.60 -1.21 -5.88
CA LYS A 75 8.04 -1.57 -7.23
C LYS A 75 7.25 -2.72 -7.88
N VAL A 76 5.96 -2.81 -7.54
CA VAL A 76 5.02 -3.81 -8.12
C VAL A 76 4.26 -3.29 -9.32
N THR A 77 4.33 -1.98 -9.60
CA THR A 77 3.75 -1.38 -10.80
C THR A 77 4.74 -0.53 -11.58
N ILE A 78 4.53 -0.42 -12.88
CA ILE A 78 5.10 0.62 -13.73
C ILE A 78 3.95 1.51 -14.17
N ASN A 79 4.06 2.80 -13.86
CA ASN A 79 3.05 3.79 -14.21
C ASN A 79 3.54 4.57 -15.43
N TYR A 80 2.84 4.41 -16.55
CA TYR A 80 3.08 5.15 -17.77
C TYR A 80 2.17 6.37 -17.82
N TYR A 81 2.76 7.54 -18.09
CA TYR A 81 2.05 8.80 -18.29
C TYR A 81 2.62 9.47 -19.53
N LYS A 82 1.78 9.65 -20.56
CA LYS A 82 2.13 10.40 -21.76
C LYS A 82 1.15 11.53 -21.98
N HIS A 83 1.63 12.76 -21.89
CA HIS A 83 0.87 13.92 -22.35
C HIS A 83 0.77 13.87 -23.87
N LEU A 84 -0.46 13.91 -24.40
CA LEU A 84 -0.72 13.78 -25.83
C LEU A 84 -0.79 15.15 -26.54
N GLY A 85 -0.47 16.24 -25.84
CA GLY A 85 -0.52 17.61 -26.35
C GLY A 85 -1.77 18.39 -25.91
N VAL A 86 -1.85 19.64 -26.36
CA VAL A 86 -2.98 20.54 -26.09
C VAL A 86 -4.25 19.90 -26.64
N ASN A 87 -5.28 19.73 -25.80
CA ASN A 87 -6.59 19.11 -26.07
C ASN A 87 -6.67 17.58 -26.17
N CYS A 88 -5.56 16.84 -26.19
CA CYS A 88 -5.58 15.36 -26.31
C CYS A 88 -5.48 14.62 -24.96
N GLY A 89 -5.29 15.35 -23.85
CA GLY A 89 -5.23 14.80 -22.51
C GLY A 89 -3.95 14.01 -22.19
N THR A 90 -4.06 13.05 -21.27
CA THR A 90 -2.95 12.19 -20.83
C THR A 90 -3.33 10.73 -21.04
N GLU A 91 -2.50 10.00 -21.78
CA GLU A 91 -2.56 8.55 -21.83
C GLU A 91 -1.90 7.98 -20.59
N ILE A 92 -2.63 7.13 -19.86
CA ILE A 92 -2.18 6.57 -18.61
C ILE A 92 -2.38 5.06 -18.64
N TYR A 93 -1.35 4.32 -18.26
CA TYR A 93 -1.46 2.88 -18.06
C TYR A 93 -0.67 2.46 -16.82
N TYR A 94 -1.28 1.65 -15.96
CA TYR A 94 -0.65 1.10 -14.76
C TYR A 94 -0.42 -0.39 -14.96
N HIS A 95 0.77 -0.75 -15.41
CA HIS A 95 1.14 -2.13 -15.59
C HIS A 95 1.51 -2.78 -14.25
N LEU A 96 1.05 -4.01 -14.01
CA LEU A 96 1.54 -4.80 -12.88
C LEU A 96 2.80 -5.52 -13.32
N ASN A 97 3.90 -5.35 -12.59
CA ASN A 97 5.21 -5.94 -12.94
C ASN A 97 5.27 -7.46 -12.73
N CYS A 98 4.29 -7.99 -12.02
CA CYS A 98 4.15 -9.40 -11.71
C CYS A 98 2.67 -9.75 -11.56
N GLU A 99 2.37 -11.05 -11.38
CA GLU A 99 1.00 -11.48 -11.17
C GLU A 99 0.37 -10.85 -9.92
N LYS A 100 -0.95 -10.75 -9.91
CA LYS A 100 -1.72 -10.12 -8.82
C LYS A 100 -1.34 -10.71 -7.44
N ASN A 101 -1.22 -12.02 -7.35
CA ASN A 101 -0.91 -12.70 -6.10
C ASN A 101 0.52 -12.40 -5.63
N GLU A 102 1.47 -12.30 -6.56
CA GLU A 102 2.85 -11.91 -6.26
C GLU A 102 2.93 -10.44 -5.83
N CYS A 103 2.14 -9.56 -6.45
CA CYS A 103 1.98 -8.18 -5.99
C CYS A 103 1.46 -8.12 -4.54
N HIS A 104 0.46 -8.93 -4.20
CA HIS A 104 -0.08 -9.03 -2.84
C HIS A 104 0.98 -9.53 -1.85
N PHE A 105 1.74 -10.55 -2.23
CA PHE A 105 2.86 -11.06 -1.43
C PHE A 105 3.91 -9.97 -1.16
N LYS A 106 4.37 -9.27 -2.20
CA LYS A 106 5.36 -8.18 -2.08
C LYS A 106 4.85 -7.02 -1.21
N ILE A 107 3.57 -6.66 -1.31
CA ILE A 107 2.96 -5.66 -0.42
C ILE A 107 2.99 -6.15 1.04
N ASN A 108 2.61 -7.40 1.29
CA ASN A 108 2.61 -7.96 2.64
C ASN A 108 4.02 -7.97 3.23
N GLN A 109 5.00 -8.42 2.44
CA GLN A 109 6.41 -8.44 2.83
C GLN A 109 6.92 -7.04 3.20
N TYR A 110 6.65 -6.03 2.36
CA TYR A 110 7.05 -4.64 2.63
C TYR A 110 6.55 -4.12 3.98
N PHE A 111 5.30 -4.40 4.37
CA PHE A 111 4.77 -3.98 5.66
C PHE A 111 5.30 -4.81 6.84
N GLN A 112 5.60 -6.09 6.64
CA GLN A 112 6.24 -6.92 7.66
C GLN A 112 7.65 -6.42 7.96
N GLU A 113 8.46 -6.18 6.93
CA GLU A 113 9.82 -5.66 7.06
C GLU A 113 9.84 -4.29 7.73
N LYS A 114 8.94 -3.39 7.32
CA LYS A 114 8.79 -2.08 7.93
C LYS A 114 8.47 -2.15 9.43
N ASN A 115 7.49 -2.98 9.81
CA ASN A 115 7.13 -3.14 11.22
C ASN A 115 8.31 -3.70 12.04
N ASN A 116 9.06 -4.66 11.50
CA ASN A 116 10.23 -5.22 12.17
C ASN A 116 11.34 -4.17 12.36
N PHE A 117 11.56 -3.32 11.36
CA PHE A 117 12.51 -2.21 11.44
C PHE A 117 12.11 -1.20 12.53
N ASP A 118 10.84 -0.79 12.56
CA ASP A 118 10.32 0.17 13.53
C ASP A 118 10.47 -0.38 14.97
N LEU A 119 10.14 -1.66 15.19
CA LEU A 119 10.33 -2.32 16.50
C LEU A 119 11.80 -2.37 16.93
N HIS A 120 12.72 -2.68 16.01
CA HIS A 120 14.15 -2.71 16.30
C HIS A 120 14.67 -1.31 16.68
N LEU A 121 14.20 -0.26 15.99
CA LEU A 121 14.57 1.13 16.28
C LEU A 121 14.07 1.57 17.67
N GLU A 122 12.85 1.21 18.05
CA GLU A 122 12.30 1.50 19.39
C GLU A 122 13.10 0.82 20.50
N LEU A 123 13.40 -0.47 20.34
CA LEU A 123 14.19 -1.23 21.31
C LEU A 123 15.60 -0.65 21.48
N THR A 124 16.28 -0.34 20.37
CA THR A 124 17.64 0.24 20.41
C THR A 124 17.66 1.64 21.04
N THR A 125 16.66 2.46 20.77
CA THR A 125 16.51 3.79 21.40
C THR A 125 16.27 3.67 22.90
N THR A 126 15.38 2.76 23.31
CA THR A 126 15.07 2.51 24.72
C THR A 126 16.29 2.03 25.51
N LEU A 127 17.07 1.09 24.94
CA LEU A 127 18.31 0.61 25.54
C LEU A 127 19.34 1.74 25.70
N LYS A 128 19.54 2.59 24.69
CA LYS A 128 20.45 3.74 24.77
C LYS A 128 20.06 4.72 25.89
N ILE A 129 18.78 5.06 26.00
CA ILE A 129 18.27 5.95 27.07
C ILE A 129 18.52 5.33 28.45
N ASN A 130 18.24 4.04 28.62
CA ASN A 130 18.45 3.35 29.89
C ASN A 130 19.92 3.24 30.27
N LEU A 131 20.84 3.08 29.30
CA LEU A 131 22.28 3.11 29.54
C LEU A 131 22.73 4.51 29.99
N LEU A 132 22.28 5.58 29.32
CA LEU A 132 22.61 6.96 29.70
C LEU A 132 22.14 7.30 31.14
N LYS A 133 20.95 6.84 31.52
CA LYS A 133 20.41 7.02 32.89
C LYS A 133 21.16 6.25 33.97
N ARG A 134 22.00 5.27 33.63
CA ARG A 134 22.82 4.52 34.59
C ARG A 134 24.21 5.13 34.80
N VAL A 135 24.59 6.10 33.96
CA VAL A 135 25.90 6.76 33.99
C VAL A 135 25.81 8.16 34.63
N VAL A 136 24.60 8.61 34.98
CA VAL A 136 24.30 9.84 35.74
C VAL A 136 23.72 9.42 37.09
#